data_AF-A0A6V8P2I5-F1
#
_entry.id   AF-A0A6V8P2I5-F1
#
_cell.length_a   1.000
_cell.length_b   1.000
_cell.length_c   1.000
_cell.angle_alpha   90.00
_cell.angle_beta   90.00
_cell.angle_gamma   90.00
#
_symmetry.space_group_name_H-M   'P 1'
#
loop_
_entity.id
_entity.type
_entity.pdbx_description
1 polymer ?
#
loop_
_entity_poly.entity_id
_entity_poly.type
_entity_poly.pdbx_seq_one_letter_code
_entity_poly.pdbx_strand_id
1 'polypeptide(L)'
;KKLCAELKEEYDYILVDCPAGIEQGFRNAIAGADRALLVTTPEVPAVRDADRIIGLLEAADLGDPKLIINRLRPDMVKRGDMMDIEDILEILAIDLIGVIPDDEKIIISTNRGETGSSQR
;
A
#
# COMPACT_ATOMS: atom_id res chain seq x y z
N LYS A 1 0.21 -20.33 -0.10
CA LYS A 1 0.15 -20.81 -1.51
C LYS A 1 -1.01 -21.75 -1.80
N LYS A 2 -1.13 -22.94 -1.16
CA LYS A 2 -2.24 -23.89 -1.44
C LYS A 2 -3.63 -23.27 -1.26
N LEU A 3 -3.88 -22.63 -0.11
CA LEU A 3 -5.16 -21.96 0.17
C LEU A 3 -5.50 -20.89 -0.89
N CYS A 4 -4.54 -20.04 -1.26
CA CYS A 4 -4.73 -19.03 -2.30
C CYS A 4 -5.05 -19.66 -3.66
N ALA A 5 -4.48 -20.83 -3.99
CA ALA A 5 -4.78 -21.53 -5.24
C ALA A 5 -6.21 -22.09 -5.26
N GLU A 6 -6.68 -22.65 -4.14
CA GLU A 6 -8.06 -23.15 -4.00
C GLU A 6 -9.07 -22.00 -4.12
N LEU A 7 -8.82 -20.88 -3.42
CA LEU A 7 -9.70 -19.71 -3.46
C LEU A 7 -9.78 -19.06 -4.86
N LYS A 8 -8.75 -19.17 -5.70
CA LYS A 8 -8.78 -18.63 -7.07
C LYS A 8 -9.80 -19.32 -7.97
N GLU A 9 -10.25 -20.52 -7.60
CA GLU A 9 -11.30 -21.23 -8.36
C GLU A 9 -12.69 -20.63 -8.09
N GLU A 10 -12.86 -19.90 -6.98
CA GLU A 10 -14.15 -19.39 -6.51
C GLU A 10 -14.29 -17.86 -6.56
N TYR A 11 -13.18 -17.12 -6.55
CA TYR A 11 -13.19 -15.65 -6.44
C TYR A 11 -12.38 -14.99 -7.56
N ASP A 12 -12.89 -13.87 -8.07
CA ASP A 12 -12.18 -13.03 -9.06
C ASP A 12 -10.95 -12.34 -8.45
N TYR A 13 -11.05 -11.96 -7.18
CA TYR A 13 -10.01 -11.24 -6.45
C TYR A 13 -9.89 -11.75 -5.02
N ILE A 14 -8.64 -11.92 -4.58
CA ILE A 14 -8.30 -12.29 -3.20
C ILE A 14 -7.37 -11.21 -2.68
N LEU A 15 -7.79 -10.52 -1.62
CA LEU A 15 -6.97 -9.53 -0.93
C LEU A 15 -6.30 -10.21 0.26
N VAL A 16 -4.97 -10.23 0.25
CA VAL A 16 -4.16 -10.74 1.35
C VAL A 16 -3.56 -9.55 2.08
N ASP A 17 -4.03 -9.29 3.29
CA ASP A 17 -3.43 -8.27 4.15
C ASP A 17 -2.05 -8.76 4.63
N CYS A 18 -1.03 -7.95 4.36
CA CYS A 18 0.35 -8.30 4.63
C CYS A 18 0.80 -7.56 5.89
N PRO A 19 1.46 -8.24 6.86
CA PRO A 19 2.01 -7.55 8.02
C PRO A 19 3.02 -6.48 7.58
N ALA A 20 3.11 -5.41 8.36
CA ALA A 20 4.15 -4.41 8.18
C ALA A 20 5.54 -5.01 8.47
N GLY A 21 6.56 -4.56 7.73
CA GLY A 21 7.95 -5.00 7.88
C GLY A 21 8.36 -6.16 6.98
N ILE A 22 9.61 -6.61 7.10
CA ILE A 22 10.28 -7.57 6.19
C ILE A 22 10.44 -8.98 6.78
N GLU A 23 9.66 -9.28 7.81
CA GLU A 23 9.79 -10.49 8.62
C GLU A 23 9.20 -11.74 7.93
N GLN A 24 9.23 -12.88 8.63
CA GLN A 24 8.71 -14.15 8.09
C GLN A 24 7.24 -14.07 7.66
N GLY A 25 6.44 -13.23 8.32
CA GLY A 25 5.04 -12.99 7.95
C GLY A 25 4.89 -12.39 6.55
N PHE A 26 5.75 -11.44 6.18
CA PHE A 26 5.78 -10.83 4.85
C PHE A 26 6.06 -11.88 3.76
N ARG A 27 7.08 -12.72 3.96
CA ARG A 27 7.44 -13.79 3.02
C ARG A 27 6.29 -14.77 2.78
N ASN A 28 5.56 -15.11 3.83
CA ASN A 28 4.42 -16.02 3.73
C ASN A 28 3.25 -15.39 2.96
N ALA A 29 2.99 -14.10 3.17
CA ALA A 29 1.93 -13.36 2.48
C ALA A 29 2.22 -13.26 0.98
N ILE A 30 3.42 -12.82 0.59
CA ILE A 30 3.77 -12.63 -0.83
C ILE A 30 3.90 -13.95 -1.59
N ALA A 31 4.25 -15.06 -0.93
CA ALA A 31 4.40 -16.37 -1.59
C ALA A 31 3.11 -16.93 -2.22
N GLY A 32 1.95 -16.37 -1.87
CA GLY A 32 0.64 -16.71 -2.46
C GLY A 32 0.08 -15.66 -3.40
N ALA A 33 0.74 -14.52 -3.56
CA ALA A 33 0.26 -13.38 -4.34
C ALA A 33 0.69 -13.47 -5.81
N ASP A 34 -0.14 -12.94 -6.71
CA ASP A 34 0.22 -12.74 -8.13
C ASP A 34 0.64 -11.31 -8.44
N ARG A 35 0.21 -10.37 -7.60
CA ARG A 35 0.43 -8.93 -7.72
C ARG A 35 0.58 -8.33 -6.33
N ALA A 36 1.27 -7.21 -6.24
CA ALA A 36 1.45 -6.48 -5.00
C ALA A 36 0.91 -5.04 -5.14
N LEU A 37 0.21 -4.59 -4.10
CA LEU A 37 -0.16 -3.19 -3.91
C LEU A 37 0.63 -2.67 -2.71
N LEU A 38 1.52 -1.71 -2.96
CA LEU A 38 2.30 -1.05 -1.94
C LEU A 38 1.56 0.20 -1.48
N VAL A 39 1.29 0.30 -0.18
CA VAL A 39 0.65 1.47 0.42
C VAL A 39 1.70 2.20 1.25
N THR A 40 1.92 3.49 0.98
CA THR A 40 2.86 4.32 1.74
C THR A 40 2.23 5.66 2.12
N THR A 41 2.84 6.36 3.08
CA THR A 41 2.51 7.75 3.41
C THR A 41 3.52 8.70 2.74
N PRO A 42 3.16 9.96 2.49
CA PRO A 42 4.06 10.97 1.90
C PRO A 42 5.10 11.50 2.91
N GLU A 43 5.71 10.60 3.67
CA GLU A 43 6.74 10.87 4.67
C GLU A 43 8.05 10.20 4.24
N VAL A 44 9.17 10.93 4.32
CA VAL A 44 10.49 10.43 3.89
C VAL A 44 10.84 9.04 4.45
N PRO A 45 10.62 8.73 5.75
CA PRO A 45 10.91 7.40 6.28
C PRO A 45 10.08 6.30 5.60
N ALA A 46 8.78 6.53 5.38
CA ALA A 46 7.89 5.57 4.77
C ALA A 46 8.23 5.31 3.29
N VAL A 47 8.61 6.36 2.55
CA VAL A 47 9.07 6.23 1.16
C VAL A 47 10.38 5.43 1.08
N ARG A 48 11.33 5.65 1.98
CA ARG A 48 12.57 4.87 2.03
C ARG A 48 12.35 3.41 2.40
N ASP A 49 11.38 3.13 3.26
CA ASP A 49 11.02 1.76 3.59
C ASP A 49 10.32 1.09 2.40
N ALA A 50 9.43 1.81 1.71
CA ALA A 50 8.76 1.36 0.49
C ALA A 50 9.77 0.94 -0.61
N ASP A 51 10.82 1.72 -0.85
CA ASP A 51 11.90 1.37 -1.79
C ASP A 51 12.54 0.00 -1.47
N ARG A 52 12.82 -0.28 -0.20
CA ARG A 52 13.35 -1.60 0.20
C ARG A 52 12.33 -2.72 -0.03
N ILE A 53 11.04 -2.47 0.18
CA ILE A 53 9.98 -3.46 -0.06
C ILE A 53 9.87 -3.77 -1.55
N ILE A 54 9.99 -2.78 -2.42
CA ILE A 54 9.99 -2.98 -3.89
C ILE A 54 11.08 -3.97 -4.28
N GLY A 55 12.32 -3.77 -3.83
CA GLY A 55 13.41 -4.69 -4.13
C GLY A 55 13.17 -6.13 -3.62
N LEU A 56 12.46 -6.29 -2.49
CA LEU A 56 12.09 -7.62 -1.99
C LEU A 56 10.97 -8.28 -2.81
N LEU A 57 10.01 -7.49 -3.30
CA LEU A 57 8.95 -7.98 -4.19
C LEU A 57 9.52 -8.41 -5.53
N GLU A 58 10.43 -7.62 -6.12
CA GLU A 58 11.16 -7.98 -7.33
C GLU A 58 11.94 -9.28 -7.17
N ALA A 59 12.67 -9.43 -6.05
CA ALA A 59 13.40 -10.66 -5.73
C ALA A 59 12.50 -11.90 -5.53
N ALA A 60 11.19 -11.69 -5.33
CA ALA A 60 10.17 -12.73 -5.20
C ALA A 60 9.37 -12.94 -6.51
N ASP A 61 9.86 -12.44 -7.64
CA ASP A 61 9.22 -12.48 -8.97
C ASP A 61 7.87 -11.73 -9.04
N LEU A 62 7.64 -10.78 -8.13
CA LEU A 62 6.50 -9.85 -8.16
C LEU A 62 6.93 -8.51 -8.78
N GLY A 63 7.39 -8.56 -10.03
CA GLY A 63 8.10 -7.46 -10.71
C GLY A 63 7.25 -6.29 -11.25
N ASP A 64 6.02 -6.11 -10.78
CA ASP A 64 5.20 -4.94 -11.14
C ASP A 64 4.30 -4.50 -9.97
N PRO A 65 4.87 -4.12 -8.81
CA PRO A 65 4.08 -3.61 -7.72
C PRO A 65 3.45 -2.26 -8.08
N LYS A 66 2.19 -2.06 -7.69
CA LYS A 66 1.50 -0.76 -7.87
C LYS A 66 1.48 0.03 -6.57
N LEU A 67 1.54 1.35 -6.67
CA LEU A 67 1.59 2.27 -5.54
C LEU A 67 0.24 2.89 -5.22
N ILE A 68 -0.06 2.98 -3.93
CA ILE A 68 -1.08 3.85 -3.36
C ILE A 68 -0.42 4.77 -2.35
N ILE A 69 -0.58 6.09 -2.55
CA ILE A 69 -0.16 7.09 -1.55
C ILE A 69 -1.35 7.38 -0.65
N ASN A 70 -1.21 7.10 0.65
CA ASN A 70 -2.27 7.29 1.63
C ASN A 70 -1.97 8.48 2.55
N ARG A 71 -3.03 9.07 3.11
CA ARG A 71 -2.97 10.20 4.06
C ARG A 71 -2.31 11.46 3.48
N LEU A 72 -2.53 11.74 2.20
CA LEU A 72 -2.04 12.98 1.60
C LEU A 72 -2.76 14.20 2.20
N ARG A 73 -2.00 15.23 2.60
CA ARG A 73 -2.53 16.52 3.04
C ARG A 73 -2.07 17.63 2.09
N PRO A 74 -2.89 18.04 1.10
CA PRO A 74 -2.48 18.99 0.06
C PRO A 74 -1.90 20.31 0.60
N ASP A 75 -2.44 20.82 1.71
CA ASP A 75 -1.96 22.06 2.31
C ASP A 75 -0.57 21.91 2.94
N MET A 76 -0.20 20.72 3.42
CA MET A 76 1.16 20.46 3.92
C MET A 76 2.15 20.31 2.76
N VAL A 77 1.74 19.67 1.66
CA VAL A 77 2.54 19.58 0.43
C VAL A 77 2.84 20.97 -0.12
N LYS A 78 1.82 21.83 -0.25
CA LYS A 78 1.99 23.21 -0.75
C LYS A 78 2.93 24.07 0.09
N ARG A 79 3.05 23.79 1.39
CA ARG A 79 3.95 24.50 2.31
C ARG A 79 5.34 23.89 2.39
N GLY A 80 5.57 22.73 1.76
CA GLY A 80 6.84 22.01 1.80
C GLY A 80 7.05 21.18 3.07
N ASP A 81 6.01 20.96 3.88
CA ASP A 81 6.07 20.16 5.12
C ASP A 81 5.88 18.65 4.87
N MET A 82 5.53 18.27 3.64
CA MET A 82 5.20 16.90 3.21
C MET A 82 5.71 16.70 1.79
N MET A 83 6.14 15.48 1.46
CA MET A 83 6.62 15.18 0.11
C MET A 83 5.49 15.33 -0.90
N ASP A 84 5.81 15.88 -2.07
CA ASP A 84 4.88 15.89 -3.18
C ASP A 84 4.82 14.50 -3.84
N ILE A 85 3.83 14.32 -4.73
CA ILE A 85 3.58 13.02 -5.36
C ILE A 85 4.70 12.74 -6.37
N GLU A 86 5.13 13.75 -7.09
CA GLU A 86 6.15 13.67 -8.13
C GLU A 86 7.49 13.16 -7.59
N ASP A 87 7.96 13.70 -6.46
CA ASP A 87 9.17 13.26 -5.75
C ASP A 87 9.08 11.79 -5.34
N ILE A 88 7.91 11.35 -4.85
CA ILE A 88 7.68 9.96 -4.44
C ILE A 88 7.77 9.03 -5.66
N LEU A 89 7.19 9.42 -6.79
CA LEU A 89 7.24 8.63 -8.01
C LEU A 89 8.63 8.56 -8.61
N GLU A 90 9.40 9.65 -8.55
CA GLU A 90 10.80 9.66 -8.98
C GLU A 90 11.65 8.72 -8.12
N ILE A 91 11.43 8.70 -6.81
CA ILE A 91 12.18 7.82 -5.88
C ILE A 91 11.82 6.35 -6.07
N LEU A 92 10.52 6.03 -6.14
CA LEU A 92 10.07 4.64 -6.10
C LEU A 92 10.02 3.99 -7.49
N ALA A 93 9.94 4.76 -8.57
CA ALA A 93 9.91 4.27 -9.95
C ALA A 93 8.84 3.19 -10.23
N ILE A 94 7.67 3.30 -9.59
CA ILE A 94 6.54 2.37 -9.74
C ILE A 94 5.23 3.10 -10.06
N ASP A 95 4.31 2.38 -10.70
CA ASP A 95 3.04 2.94 -11.18
C ASP A 95 2.09 3.31 -10.03
N LEU A 96 1.72 4.58 -9.96
CA LEU A 96 0.68 5.08 -9.06
C LEU A 96 -0.72 4.73 -9.57
N ILE A 97 -1.50 4.04 -8.74
CA ILE A 97 -2.90 3.71 -9.07
C ILE A 97 -3.91 4.53 -8.27
N GLY A 98 -3.47 5.24 -7.23
CA GLY A 98 -4.37 6.07 -6.45
C GLY A 98 -3.70 6.87 -5.35
N VAL A 99 -4.37 7.96 -4.97
CA VAL A 99 -3.99 8.82 -3.86
C VAL A 99 -5.19 9.00 -2.96
N ILE A 100 -5.02 8.72 -1.67
CA ILE A 100 -6.06 8.81 -0.65
C ILE A 100 -5.75 10.03 0.23
N PRO A 101 -6.61 11.06 0.25
CA PRO A 101 -6.43 12.19 1.14
C PRO A 101 -6.65 11.77 2.60
N ASP A 102 -5.99 12.45 3.52
CA ASP A 102 -6.24 12.24 4.95
C ASP A 102 -7.64 12.75 5.33
N ASP A 103 -8.39 11.96 6.11
CA ASP A 103 -9.75 12.29 6.53
C ASP A 103 -9.96 11.88 8.00
N GLU A 104 -10.25 12.86 8.84
CA GLU A 104 -10.49 12.65 10.28
C GLU A 104 -11.71 11.76 10.55
N LYS A 105 -12.69 11.74 9.64
CA LYS A 105 -13.89 10.89 9.79
C LYS A 105 -13.54 9.40 9.74
N ILE A 106 -12.51 9.03 8.98
CA ILE A 106 -12.03 7.64 8.91
C ILE A 106 -11.55 7.18 10.29
N ILE A 107 -10.83 8.03 11.02
CA ILE A 107 -10.37 7.72 12.38
C ILE A 107 -11.57 7.49 13.31
N ILE A 108 -12.60 8.33 13.20
CA ILE A 108 -13.82 8.22 14.01
C ILE A 108 -14.59 6.94 13.67
N SER A 109 -14.78 6.64 12.38
CA SER A 109 -15.54 5.46 11.94
C SER A 109 -14.82 4.15 12.28
N THR A 110 -13.50 4.07 12.10
CA THR A 110 -12.70 2.90 12.48
C THR A 110 -12.85 2.59 13.98
N ASN A 111 -12.82 3.62 14.83
CA ASN A 111 -13.01 3.44 16.28
C ASN A 111 -14.43 2.99 16.67
N ARG A 112 -15.42 3.18 15.79
CA ARG A 112 -16.81 2.75 15.97
C ARG A 112 -17.12 1.39 15.32
N GLY A 113 -16.15 0.79 14.62
CA GLY A 113 -16.36 -0.43 13.83
C GLY A 113 -17.17 -0.20 12.55
N GLU A 114 -17.29 1.05 12.10
CA GLU A 114 -18.01 1.42 10.88
C GLU A 114 -17.02 1.53 9.71
N THR A 115 -17.41 1.02 8.54
CA THR A 115 -16.61 1.18 7.32
C THR A 115 -16.73 2.59 6.78
N GLY A 116 -15.59 3.24 6.54
CA GLY A 116 -15.54 4.60 5.99
C GLY A 116 -16.14 4.73 4.57
N SER A 117 -16.29 3.62 3.86
CA SER A 117 -16.96 3.57 2.55
C SER A 117 -18.48 3.77 2.62
N SER A 118 -19.10 3.57 3.79
CA SER A 118 -20.56 3.69 3.96
C SER A 118 -21.04 5.13 4.17
N GLN A 119 -20.14 6.13 4.16
CA GLN A 119 -20.46 7.54 4.40
C GLN A 119 -20.31 8.44 3.15
N ARG A 120 -20.23 7.86 1.95
CA ARG A 120 -20.22 8.62 0.68
C ARG A 120 -21.55 8.53 -0.04
#